data_AF-A0A1H1WPN3-F1
#
_entry.id   AF-A0A1H1WPN3-F1
#
_cell.length_a   1.000
_cell.length_b   1.000
_cell.length_c   1.000
_cell.angle_alpha   90.00
_cell.angle_beta   90.00
_cell.angle_gamma   90.00
#
_symmetry.space_group_name_H-M   'P 1'
#
loop_
_entity.id
_entity.type
_entity.pdbx_description
1 polymer ?
#
loop_
_entity_poly.entity_id
_entity_poly.type
_entity_poly.pdbx_seq_one_letter_code
_entity_poly.pdbx_strand_id
1 'polypeptide(L)'
;MKRPAPRPALRTAALLPAAALALTLTACGGGDGSASGDASSSASESTSASASASPSGSASPSASASPSAEASGSAAGLRYRTLITTLFDQQGTVQNATSAKDFNRQAKFPAGVSVGIFDAKTKSICIQDSKQDIALTFTGAGEASGVVLLDGACKGGEVVSSLVPQGASDIAVKGDKSLGTPVADYLKETFGS
;
A
#
# COMPACT_ATOMS: atom_id res chain seq x y z
N MET A 1 19.22 -52.33 -41.50
CA MET A 1 18.51 -51.06 -41.76
C MET A 1 18.51 -50.25 -40.46
N LYS A 2 19.33 -49.19 -40.37
CA LYS A 2 19.60 -48.42 -39.14
C LYS A 2 18.78 -47.12 -39.20
N ARG A 3 17.85 -46.90 -38.28
CA ARG A 3 17.05 -45.65 -38.25
C ARG A 3 17.85 -44.52 -37.57
N PRO A 4 17.90 -43.30 -38.15
CA PRO A 4 18.56 -42.16 -37.53
C PRO A 4 17.69 -41.59 -36.40
N ALA A 5 18.33 -41.22 -35.28
CA ALA A 5 17.70 -40.59 -34.12
C ALA A 5 17.42 -39.09 -34.38
N PRO A 6 16.33 -38.53 -33.81
CA PRO A 6 16.01 -37.11 -33.96
C PRO A 6 16.99 -36.24 -33.16
N ARG A 7 17.55 -35.22 -33.83
CA ARG A 7 18.39 -34.20 -33.19
C ARG A 7 17.48 -33.19 -32.47
N PRO A 8 17.79 -32.78 -31.22
CA PRO A 8 17.06 -31.71 -30.57
C PRO A 8 17.33 -30.39 -31.31
N ALA A 9 16.25 -29.75 -31.75
CA ALA A 9 16.29 -28.42 -32.34
C ALA A 9 16.74 -27.42 -31.28
N LEU A 10 17.96 -26.92 -31.43
CA LEU A 10 18.51 -25.81 -30.67
C LEU A 10 17.64 -24.58 -30.95
N ARG A 11 16.70 -24.27 -30.04
CA ARG A 11 15.90 -23.05 -30.11
C ARG A 11 16.80 -21.88 -29.77
N THR A 12 17.15 -21.12 -30.79
CA THR A 12 17.85 -19.83 -30.72
C THR A 12 17.09 -18.91 -29.76
N ALA A 13 17.63 -18.71 -28.56
CA ALA A 13 17.13 -17.73 -27.62
C ALA A 13 17.37 -16.34 -28.20
N ALA A 14 16.29 -15.66 -28.58
CA ALA A 14 16.33 -14.27 -29.00
C ALA A 14 16.76 -13.41 -27.79
N LEU A 15 17.95 -12.83 -27.88
CA LEU A 15 18.39 -11.73 -27.03
C LEU A 15 17.48 -10.52 -27.32
N LEU A 16 16.45 -10.34 -26.50
CA LEU A 16 15.73 -9.08 -26.40
C LEU A 16 16.61 -8.09 -25.63
N PRO A 17 16.82 -6.86 -26.13
CA PRO A 17 17.49 -5.82 -25.37
C PRO A 17 16.60 -5.48 -24.17
N ALA A 18 17.08 -5.82 -22.98
CA ALA A 18 16.52 -5.36 -21.73
C ALA A 18 16.57 -3.82 -21.74
N ALA A 19 15.41 -3.19 -21.97
CA ALA A 19 15.21 -1.79 -21.68
C ALA A 19 15.40 -1.63 -20.18
N ALA A 20 16.61 -1.23 -19.80
CA ALA A 20 16.94 -0.82 -18.45
C ALA A 20 16.03 0.35 -18.10
N LEU A 21 14.98 0.07 -17.32
CA LEU A 21 14.37 1.08 -16.47
C LEU A 21 15.45 1.52 -15.49
N ALA A 22 16.17 2.55 -15.91
CA ALA A 22 17.15 3.26 -15.11
C ALA A 22 16.42 3.90 -13.93
N LEU A 23 16.29 3.14 -12.85
CA LEU A 23 16.22 3.70 -11.51
C LEU A 23 17.54 4.44 -11.32
N THR A 24 17.54 5.74 -11.64
CA THR A 24 18.63 6.65 -11.29
C THR A 24 18.69 6.71 -9.77
N LEU A 25 19.45 5.80 -9.17
CA LEU A 25 20.01 5.97 -7.85
C LEU A 25 20.92 7.19 -7.94
N THR A 26 20.38 8.36 -7.58
CA THR A 26 21.19 9.52 -7.23
C THR A 26 21.96 9.17 -5.95
N ALA A 27 23.05 8.44 -6.14
CA ALA A 27 24.18 8.41 -5.23
C ALA A 27 24.81 9.81 -5.24
N CYS A 28 24.32 10.66 -4.35
CA CYS A 28 24.94 11.90 -3.92
C CYS A 28 24.75 11.88 -2.41
N GLY A 29 25.78 11.88 -1.57
CA GLY A 29 27.11 12.44 -1.69
C GLY A 29 27.41 12.89 -0.26
N GLY A 30 28.54 12.44 0.29
CA GLY A 30 28.90 12.69 1.69
C GLY A 30 28.92 14.18 2.03
N GLY A 31 28.42 14.48 3.23
CA GLY A 31 28.50 15.79 3.85
C GLY A 31 28.66 15.62 5.35
N ASP A 32 29.91 15.56 5.81
CA ASP A 32 30.27 15.64 7.22
C ASP A 32 30.00 17.07 7.71
N GLY A 33 28.84 17.27 8.33
CA GLY A 33 28.42 18.54 8.91
C GLY A 33 28.28 18.43 10.42
N SER A 34 29.40 18.53 11.15
CA SER A 34 29.41 18.80 12.58
C SER A 34 28.84 20.20 12.85
N ALA A 35 27.69 20.26 13.50
CA ALA A 35 27.20 21.48 14.14
C ALA A 35 26.66 21.16 15.52
N SER A 36 27.51 21.36 16.54
CA SER A 36 27.09 21.53 17.92
C SER A 36 26.38 22.88 18.04
N GLY A 37 25.13 22.86 18.48
CA GLY A 37 24.32 24.04 18.77
C GLY A 37 23.59 23.85 20.09
N ASP A 38 24.16 24.46 21.12
CA ASP A 38 23.60 24.65 22.46
C ASP A 38 22.41 25.63 22.46
N ALA A 39 21.68 25.61 23.59
CA ALA A 39 20.72 26.61 24.09
C ALA A 39 19.28 26.53 23.55
N SER A 40 18.24 26.87 24.30
CA SER A 40 17.97 27.07 25.73
C SER A 40 16.49 27.46 25.80
N SER A 41 15.87 27.21 26.96
CA SER A 41 14.77 28.01 27.54
C SER A 41 13.32 27.88 27.01
N SER A 42 12.49 27.52 27.99
CA SER A 42 11.30 28.26 28.45
C SER A 42 9.92 27.66 28.18
N ALA A 43 9.33 27.23 29.29
CA ALA A 43 7.92 27.02 29.54
C ALA A 43 7.10 28.32 29.46
N SER A 44 5.82 28.19 29.09
CA SER A 44 4.69 29.06 29.46
C SER A 44 3.42 28.26 29.11
N GLU A 45 2.69 27.72 30.08
CA GLU A 45 1.54 28.31 30.80
C GLU A 45 0.29 28.60 29.95
N SER A 46 -0.76 27.85 30.31
CA SER A 46 -2.14 28.31 30.55
C SER A 46 -2.97 28.91 29.42
N THR A 47 -4.09 28.26 29.08
CA THR A 47 -5.44 28.83 29.34
C THR A 47 -6.55 27.85 28.98
N SER A 48 -7.43 27.62 29.97
CA SER A 48 -8.75 27.01 29.81
C SER A 48 -9.71 28.01 29.17
N ALA A 49 -10.54 27.54 28.23
CA ALA A 49 -11.79 28.21 27.89
C ALA A 49 -12.86 27.15 27.65
N SER A 50 -13.70 26.96 28.67
CA SER A 50 -14.97 26.25 28.55
C SER A 50 -15.95 27.15 27.81
N ALA A 51 -16.50 26.67 26.70
CA ALA A 51 -17.67 27.27 26.07
C ALA A 51 -18.71 26.17 25.85
N SER A 52 -19.64 26.07 26.79
CA SER A 52 -20.88 25.32 26.63
C SER A 52 -21.87 26.16 25.83
N ALA A 53 -22.23 25.69 24.64
CA ALA A 53 -23.39 26.17 23.90
C ALA A 53 -24.22 24.96 23.47
N SER A 54 -25.39 24.82 24.10
CA SER A 54 -26.40 23.82 23.74
C SER A 54 -27.38 24.42 22.73
N PRO A 55 -27.53 23.85 21.53
CA PRO A 55 -28.75 23.97 20.76
C PRO A 55 -29.60 22.72 20.96
N SER A 56 -30.72 22.87 21.70
CA SER A 56 -31.85 21.94 21.64
C SER A 56 -32.61 22.18 20.34
N GLY A 57 -32.47 21.25 19.40
CA GLY A 57 -33.22 21.23 18.15
C GLY A 57 -33.76 19.83 17.90
N SER A 58 -34.94 19.54 18.43
CA SER A 58 -35.70 18.33 18.13
C SER A 58 -36.30 18.44 16.73
N ALA A 59 -35.82 17.62 15.80
CA ALA A 59 -36.55 17.26 14.60
C ALA A 59 -36.34 15.77 14.35
N SER A 60 -37.36 14.98 14.69
CA SER A 60 -37.47 13.58 14.29
C SER A 60 -37.95 13.48 12.85
N PRO A 61 -37.18 12.85 11.96
CA PRO A 61 -37.76 12.02 10.91
C PRO A 61 -37.51 10.55 11.26
N SER A 62 -38.55 9.87 11.74
CA SER A 62 -38.63 8.42 11.75
C SER A 62 -38.77 7.93 10.30
N ALA A 63 -37.64 7.54 9.71
CA ALA A 63 -37.62 6.63 8.57
C ALA A 63 -36.56 5.58 8.85
N SER A 64 -36.98 4.49 9.48
CA SER A 64 -36.18 3.27 9.62
C SER A 64 -36.02 2.61 8.26
N ALA A 65 -35.09 3.13 7.46
CA ALA A 65 -34.48 2.33 6.41
C ALA A 65 -33.53 1.36 7.09
N SER A 66 -33.93 0.09 7.23
CA SER A 66 -33.00 -0.99 7.58
C SER A 66 -31.81 -0.89 6.61
N PRO A 67 -30.58 -0.70 7.09
CA PRO A 67 -29.43 -0.63 6.19
C PRO A 67 -29.32 -1.99 5.50
N SER A 68 -29.63 -2.00 4.20
CA SER A 68 -29.38 -3.15 3.34
C SER A 68 -27.91 -3.56 3.53
N ALA A 69 -27.69 -4.83 3.87
CA ALA A 69 -26.38 -5.41 4.19
C ALA A 69 -25.32 -5.20 3.08
N GLU A 70 -25.73 -4.79 1.89
CA GLU A 70 -24.88 -4.45 0.75
C GLU A 70 -24.02 -3.19 0.98
N ALA A 71 -24.39 -2.30 1.92
CA ALA A 71 -23.57 -1.13 2.24
C ALA A 71 -22.28 -1.47 3.01
N SER A 72 -22.26 -2.62 3.72
CA SER A 72 -21.16 -2.95 4.62
C SER A 72 -19.88 -3.40 3.88
N GLY A 73 -20.01 -4.13 2.77
CA GLY A 73 -18.86 -4.56 1.97
C GLY A 73 -18.13 -3.37 1.31
N SER A 74 -18.89 -2.36 0.90
CA SER A 74 -18.34 -1.15 0.30
C SER A 74 -17.49 -0.32 1.28
N ALA A 75 -17.92 -0.24 2.55
CA ALA A 75 -17.17 0.48 3.59
C ALA A 75 -15.81 -0.17 3.88
N ALA A 76 -15.73 -1.51 3.90
CA ALA A 76 -14.48 -2.22 4.13
C ALA A 76 -13.52 -2.09 2.93
N GLY A 77 -14.01 -2.23 1.69
CA GLY A 77 -13.21 -1.99 0.49
C GLY A 77 -12.62 -0.57 0.43
N LEU A 78 -13.38 0.44 0.88
CA LEU A 78 -12.89 1.81 0.99
C LEU A 78 -11.74 1.96 2.00
N ARG A 79 -11.70 1.18 3.08
CA ARG A 79 -10.57 1.19 4.04
C ARG A 79 -9.29 0.69 3.40
N TYR A 80 -9.36 -0.39 2.62
CA TYR A 80 -8.19 -0.86 1.85
C TYR A 80 -7.75 0.20 0.83
N ARG A 81 -8.70 0.87 0.15
CA ARG A 81 -8.40 2.00 -0.74
C ARG A 81 -7.68 3.13 0.01
N THR A 82 -8.13 3.52 1.20
CA THR A 82 -7.44 4.53 2.01
C THR A 82 -6.02 4.09 2.37
N LEU A 83 -5.82 2.81 2.71
CA LEU A 83 -4.52 2.28 3.06
C LEU A 83 -3.53 2.33 1.88
N ILE A 84 -3.98 1.94 0.69
CA ILE A 84 -3.14 2.02 -0.53
C ILE A 84 -2.82 3.47 -0.91
N THR A 85 -3.80 4.38 -0.87
CA THR A 85 -3.56 5.80 -1.14
C THR A 85 -2.54 6.36 -0.14
N THR A 86 -2.70 6.03 1.15
CA THR A 86 -1.75 6.42 2.19
C THR A 86 -0.34 5.95 1.87
N LEU A 87 -0.16 4.71 1.39
CA LEU A 87 1.15 4.21 1.00
C LEU A 87 1.75 5.01 -0.16
N PHE A 88 0.96 5.27 -1.20
CA PHE A 88 1.44 6.01 -2.38
C PHE A 88 1.80 7.47 -2.06
N ASP A 89 1.04 8.13 -1.19
CA ASP A 89 1.37 9.47 -0.70
C ASP A 89 2.76 9.52 -0.02
N GLN A 90 3.21 8.41 0.58
CA GLN A 90 4.53 8.33 1.20
C GLN A 90 5.67 8.03 0.20
N GLN A 91 5.39 7.49 -0.99
CA GLN A 91 6.46 7.05 -1.90
C GLN A 91 7.37 8.20 -2.37
N GLY A 92 6.88 9.44 -2.41
CA GLY A 92 7.70 10.62 -2.71
C GLY A 92 8.60 11.08 -1.55
N THR A 93 8.33 10.62 -0.32
CA THR A 93 9.03 11.06 0.89
C THR A 93 10.09 10.06 1.36
N VAL A 94 9.89 8.77 1.08
CA VAL A 94 10.77 7.71 1.55
C VAL A 94 11.87 7.45 0.53
N GLN A 95 13.12 7.72 0.91
CA GLN A 95 14.28 7.48 0.07
C GLN A 95 15.11 6.33 0.64
N ASN A 96 15.48 5.38 -0.22
CA ASN A 96 16.43 4.31 0.09
C ASN A 96 16.10 3.49 1.37
N ALA A 97 14.82 3.26 1.66
CA ALA A 97 14.45 2.37 2.76
C ALA A 97 14.95 0.95 2.47
N THR A 98 15.66 0.35 3.43
CA THR A 98 16.16 -1.03 3.36
C THR A 98 15.39 -1.98 4.27
N SER A 99 14.55 -1.44 5.15
CA SER A 99 13.71 -2.19 6.09
C SER A 99 12.39 -1.47 6.36
N ALA A 100 11.41 -2.19 6.93
CA ALA A 100 10.13 -1.60 7.33
C ALA A 100 10.32 -0.52 8.41
N LYS A 101 11.27 -0.73 9.34
CA LYS A 101 11.63 0.24 10.37
C LYS A 101 12.20 1.53 9.76
N ASP A 102 13.04 1.40 8.73
CA ASP A 102 13.58 2.56 8.01
C ASP A 102 12.52 3.30 7.20
N PHE A 103 11.61 2.57 6.56
CA PHE A 103 10.47 3.14 5.87
C PHE A 103 9.60 3.96 6.84
N ASN A 104 9.18 3.36 7.96
CA ASN A 104 8.31 3.99 8.95
C ASN A 104 8.96 5.20 9.65
N ARG A 105 10.29 5.25 9.74
CA ARG A 105 11.00 6.43 10.28
C ARG A 105 10.92 7.63 9.34
N GLN A 106 10.89 7.39 8.04
CA GLN A 106 10.87 8.45 7.02
C GLN A 106 9.46 8.89 6.66
N ALA A 107 8.52 7.94 6.61
CA ALA A 107 7.12 8.19 6.30
C ALA A 107 6.39 8.89 7.45
N LYS A 108 5.40 9.71 7.09
CA LYS A 108 4.46 10.35 8.03
C LYS A 108 3.10 9.66 7.95
N PHE A 109 3.04 8.43 8.45
CA PHE A 109 1.79 7.67 8.46
C PHE A 109 0.78 8.22 9.48
N PRO A 110 -0.54 8.12 9.17
CA PRO A 110 -1.59 8.33 10.16
C PRO A 110 -1.45 7.38 11.36
N ALA A 111 -1.98 7.80 12.51
CA ALA A 111 -1.91 6.99 13.73
C ALA A 111 -2.62 5.63 13.56
N GLY A 112 -1.87 4.53 13.70
CA GLY A 112 -2.34 3.16 13.51
C GLY A 112 -1.89 2.53 12.19
N VAL A 113 -1.46 3.35 11.22
CA VAL A 113 -0.97 2.88 9.93
C VAL A 113 0.55 2.74 9.96
N SER A 114 1.07 1.63 9.42
CA SER A 114 2.52 1.41 9.31
C SER A 114 2.86 0.34 8.28
N VAL A 115 4.11 0.31 7.83
CA VAL A 115 4.68 -0.81 7.07
C VAL A 115 5.07 -1.91 8.05
N GLY A 116 4.43 -3.07 7.95
CA GLY A 116 4.72 -4.25 8.77
C GLY A 116 5.81 -5.15 8.16
N ILE A 117 5.89 -5.19 6.83
CA ILE A 117 6.90 -5.96 6.09
C ILE A 117 7.43 -5.11 4.95
N PHE A 118 8.75 -5.12 4.77
CA PHE A 118 9.41 -4.55 3.60
C PHE A 118 10.59 -5.43 3.24
N ASP A 119 10.59 -5.93 2.00
CA ASP A 119 11.65 -6.76 1.45
C ASP A 119 12.10 -6.20 0.10
N ALA A 120 13.29 -5.59 0.13
CA ALA A 120 13.91 -4.98 -1.05
C ALA A 120 14.33 -6.00 -2.12
N LYS A 121 14.53 -7.28 -1.75
CA LYS A 121 14.93 -8.35 -2.68
C LYS A 121 13.73 -8.82 -3.50
N THR A 122 12.62 -9.10 -2.83
CA THR A 122 11.38 -9.56 -3.47
C THR A 122 10.51 -8.40 -3.97
N LYS A 123 10.94 -7.15 -3.72
CA LYS A 123 10.16 -5.93 -4.02
C LYS A 123 8.76 -6.04 -3.41
N SER A 124 8.69 -6.54 -2.18
CA SER A 124 7.45 -6.70 -1.46
C SER A 124 7.34 -5.71 -0.31
N ILE A 125 6.17 -5.13 -0.15
CA ILE A 125 5.85 -4.22 0.94
C ILE A 125 4.45 -4.55 1.44
N CYS A 126 4.29 -4.68 2.76
CA CYS A 126 3.00 -4.83 3.40
C CYS A 126 2.75 -3.65 4.32
N ILE A 127 1.68 -2.92 4.06
CA ILE A 127 1.16 -1.84 4.89
C ILE A 127 -0.05 -2.37 5.68
N GLN A 128 -0.20 -1.94 6.93
CA GLN A 128 -1.29 -2.37 7.80
C GLN A 128 -1.87 -1.20 8.58
N ASP A 129 -3.15 -1.30 8.92
CA ASP A 129 -3.83 -0.45 9.89
C ASP A 129 -4.21 -1.29 11.12
N SER A 130 -3.49 -1.11 12.22
CA SER A 130 -3.68 -1.88 13.45
C SER A 130 -4.98 -1.55 14.20
N LYS A 131 -5.64 -0.43 13.88
CA LYS A 131 -6.92 -0.08 14.48
C LYS A 131 -8.09 -0.76 13.78
N GLN A 132 -7.93 -1.01 12.49
CA GLN A 132 -8.94 -1.66 11.65
C GLN A 132 -8.69 -3.17 11.49
N ASP A 133 -7.52 -3.64 11.95
CA ASP A 133 -7.04 -5.02 11.79
C ASP A 133 -7.06 -5.47 10.32
N ILE A 134 -6.49 -4.64 9.44
CA ILE A 134 -6.36 -4.95 8.01
C ILE A 134 -4.94 -4.70 7.52
N ALA A 135 -4.54 -5.42 6.48
CA ALA A 135 -3.27 -5.22 5.82
C ALA A 135 -3.37 -5.41 4.30
N LEU A 136 -2.43 -4.80 3.58
CA LEU A 136 -2.34 -4.86 2.14
C LEU A 136 -0.89 -5.09 1.74
N THR A 137 -0.65 -6.15 0.98
CA THR A 137 0.68 -6.53 0.49
C THR A 137 0.78 -6.26 -1.00
N PHE A 138 1.82 -5.55 -1.40
CA PHE A 138 2.28 -5.46 -2.77
C PHE A 138 3.45 -6.41 -2.99
N THR A 139 3.48 -7.00 -4.18
CA THR A 139 4.62 -7.75 -4.67
C THR A 139 4.93 -7.27 -6.08
N GLY A 140 6.13 -6.70 -6.28
CA GLY A 140 6.54 -6.07 -7.53
C GLY A 140 7.48 -6.90 -8.42
N ALA A 141 7.71 -8.17 -8.09
CA ALA A 141 8.65 -9.01 -8.83
C ALA A 141 8.05 -10.35 -9.25
N GLY A 142 8.22 -10.69 -10.54
CA GLY A 142 7.94 -12.01 -11.12
C GLY A 142 6.47 -12.26 -11.47
N GLU A 143 6.12 -13.54 -11.68
CA GLU A 143 4.77 -13.99 -12.02
C GLU A 143 3.75 -13.76 -10.88
N ALA A 144 4.23 -13.49 -9.66
CA ALA A 144 3.41 -13.19 -8.49
C ALA A 144 3.18 -11.68 -8.28
N SER A 145 3.37 -10.86 -9.33
CA SER A 145 3.13 -9.43 -9.25
C SER A 145 1.65 -9.15 -8.97
N GLY A 146 1.35 -8.32 -7.98
CA GLY A 146 -0.03 -8.00 -7.62
C GLY A 146 -0.21 -7.37 -6.25
N VAL A 147 -1.47 -7.27 -5.84
CA VAL A 147 -1.89 -6.77 -4.54
C VAL A 147 -2.69 -7.85 -3.81
N VAL A 148 -2.42 -8.04 -2.54
CA VAL A 148 -3.15 -8.98 -1.68
C VAL A 148 -3.74 -8.20 -0.51
N LEU A 149 -5.05 -8.32 -0.33
CA LEU A 149 -5.79 -7.76 0.79
C LEU A 149 -5.88 -8.82 1.88
N LEU A 150 -5.51 -8.44 3.10
CA LEU A 150 -5.46 -9.30 4.27
C LEU A 150 -6.45 -8.79 5.33
N ASP A 151 -7.21 -9.70 5.92
CA ASP A 151 -7.87 -9.49 7.20
C ASP A 151 -6.89 -9.87 8.31
N GLY A 152 -6.59 -8.93 9.21
CA GLY A 152 -5.51 -9.02 10.19
C GLY A 152 -4.23 -8.26 9.81
N ALA A 153 -3.16 -8.56 10.54
CA ALA A 153 -1.84 -7.95 10.38
C ALA A 153 -1.05 -8.54 9.20
N CYS A 154 0.03 -7.84 8.80
CA CYS A 154 0.93 -8.31 7.74
C CYS A 154 1.53 -9.70 7.99
N LYS A 155 1.67 -10.10 9.27
CA LYS A 155 2.11 -11.45 9.64
C LYS A 155 0.92 -12.23 10.18
N GLY A 156 0.50 -13.23 9.44
CA GLY A 156 -0.57 -14.15 9.86
C GLY A 156 -1.99 -13.69 9.51
N GLY A 157 -2.15 -12.58 8.79
CA GLY A 157 -3.46 -12.19 8.24
C GLY A 157 -3.96 -13.18 7.18
N GLU A 158 -5.28 -13.31 7.09
CA GLU A 158 -5.97 -14.15 6.12
C GLU A 158 -6.14 -13.42 4.79
N VAL A 159 -5.87 -14.09 3.68
CA VAL A 159 -6.08 -13.52 2.34
C VAL A 159 -7.57 -13.46 2.04
N VAL A 160 -8.15 -12.25 2.05
CA VAL A 160 -9.56 -12.03 1.73
C VAL A 160 -9.78 -11.68 0.25
N SER A 161 -8.80 -11.05 -0.40
CA SER A 161 -8.87 -10.70 -1.82
C SER A 161 -7.48 -10.55 -2.43
N SER A 162 -7.36 -10.80 -3.73
CA SER A 162 -6.12 -10.66 -4.49
C SER A 162 -6.39 -10.02 -5.85
N LEU A 163 -5.59 -9.02 -6.19
CA LEU A 163 -5.64 -8.27 -7.42
C LEU A 163 -4.44 -8.65 -8.27
N VAL A 164 -4.70 -9.23 -9.43
CA VAL A 164 -3.69 -9.75 -10.35
C VAL A 164 -3.78 -8.99 -11.67
N PRO A 165 -2.72 -8.26 -12.08
CA PRO A 165 -2.67 -7.63 -13.40
C PRO A 165 -2.81 -8.69 -14.51
N GLN A 166 -3.67 -8.43 -15.50
CA GLN A 166 -3.89 -9.31 -16.68
C GLN A 166 -3.46 -8.66 -18.00
N GLY A 167 -2.78 -7.52 -17.94
CA GLY A 167 -2.31 -6.77 -19.11
C GLY A 167 -1.88 -5.37 -18.70
N ALA A 168 -1.81 -4.46 -19.67
CA ALA A 168 -1.40 -3.07 -19.42
C ALA A 168 -2.38 -2.30 -18.54
N SER A 169 -3.68 -2.62 -18.61
CA SER A 169 -4.74 -1.81 -17.99
C SER A 169 -5.79 -2.63 -17.25
N ASP A 170 -5.67 -3.96 -17.25
CA ASP A 170 -6.65 -4.84 -16.62
C ASP A 170 -6.14 -5.49 -15.35
N ILE A 171 -7.01 -5.56 -14.35
CA ILE A 171 -6.73 -6.07 -13.02
C ILE A 171 -7.87 -7.02 -12.68
N ALA A 172 -7.55 -8.31 -12.57
CA ALA A 172 -8.50 -9.32 -12.13
C ALA A 172 -8.55 -9.38 -10.61
N VAL A 173 -9.77 -9.32 -10.07
CA VAL A 173 -10.04 -9.48 -8.63
C VAL A 173 -10.42 -10.93 -8.35
N LYS A 174 -9.67 -11.60 -7.47
CA LYS A 174 -9.92 -12.95 -6.95
C LYS A 174 -10.26 -12.88 -5.47
N GLY A 175 -11.23 -13.67 -5.01
CA GLY A 175 -11.72 -13.63 -3.61
C GLY A 175 -12.88 -12.66 -3.45
N ASP A 176 -12.94 -11.94 -2.33
CA ASP A 176 -14.01 -10.98 -2.05
C ASP A 176 -13.92 -9.77 -3.00
N LYS A 177 -14.93 -9.64 -3.87
CA LYS A 177 -15.04 -8.55 -4.84
C LYS A 177 -15.45 -7.24 -4.18
N SER A 178 -16.23 -7.27 -3.10
CA SER A 178 -16.66 -6.05 -2.40
C SER A 178 -15.47 -5.32 -1.77
N LEU A 179 -14.43 -6.07 -1.38
CA LEU A 179 -13.18 -5.53 -0.88
C LEU A 179 -12.20 -5.17 -2.01
N GLY A 180 -12.07 -6.05 -3.00
CA GLY A 180 -11.06 -5.92 -4.07
C GLY A 180 -11.39 -4.90 -5.16
N THR A 181 -12.66 -4.74 -5.54
CA THR A 181 -13.06 -3.84 -6.63
C THR A 181 -12.69 -2.37 -6.35
N PRO A 182 -12.99 -1.78 -5.17
CA PRO A 182 -12.60 -0.39 -4.89
C PRO A 182 -11.09 -0.13 -4.98
N VAL A 183 -10.27 -1.13 -4.63
CA VAL A 183 -8.81 -1.05 -4.74
C VAL A 183 -8.38 -1.19 -6.21
N ALA A 184 -8.99 -2.10 -6.96
CA ALA A 184 -8.70 -2.31 -8.38
C ALA A 184 -9.06 -1.06 -9.21
N ASP A 185 -10.22 -0.46 -8.95
CA ASP A 185 -10.66 0.76 -9.61
C ASP A 185 -9.68 1.90 -9.35
N TYR A 186 -9.28 2.10 -8.08
CA TYR A 186 -8.26 3.09 -7.74
C TYR A 186 -6.91 2.86 -8.44
N LEU A 187 -6.46 1.61 -8.52
CA LEU A 187 -5.24 1.26 -9.25
C LEU A 187 -5.36 1.54 -10.76
N LYS A 188 -6.52 1.24 -11.36
CA LYS A 188 -6.80 1.54 -12.77
C LYS A 188 -6.83 3.05 -13.02
N GLU A 189 -7.47 3.82 -12.14
CA GLU A 189 -7.49 5.29 -12.22
C GLU A 189 -6.09 5.89 -12.09
N THR A 190 -5.25 5.33 -11.21
CA THR A 190 -3.91 5.88 -10.90
C THR A 190 -2.86 5.49 -11.95
N PHE A 191 -2.92 4.28 -12.52
CA PHE A 191 -1.87 3.72 -13.37
C PHE A 191 -2.30 3.31 -14.77
N GLY A 192 -3.60 3.26 -15.07
CA GLY A 192 -4.15 2.70 -16.32
C GLY A 192 -4.15 3.66 -17.52
N SER A 193 -3.34 4.72 -17.51
CA SER A 193 -3.24 5.71 -18.60
C SER A 193 -2.14 5.39 -19.60
#